data_AF-A0A7S0UGF1-F1
#
_entry.id   AF-A0A7S0UGF1-F1
#
_cell.length_a   1.000
_cell.length_b   1.000
_cell.length_c   1.000
_cell.angle_alpha   90.00
_cell.angle_beta   90.00
_cell.angle_gamma   90.00
#
_symmetry.space_group_name_H-M   'P 1'
#
loop_
_entity.id
_entity.type
_entity.pdbx_description
1 polymer ?
#
loop_
_entity_poly.entity_id
_entity_poly.type
_entity_poly.pdbx_seq_one_letter_code
_entity_poly.pdbx_strand_id
1 'polypeptide(L)'
;VIATEELVLKHLEWKLACPSSIEFMFAFLKILGIEKDTRTTSLCSYILELSLMFPTTLKYPPSITAASSMVLAFYCFKNDTLWPDTLSNNTGLELKDLAESCVSLSQEIEGARLPTTNRLDMIHRRYNKPCRHNAAQEPIPILTSKTTLMDYEERLRSRKHNL
;
A
#
# COMPACT_ATOMS: atom_id res chain seq x y z
N VAL A 1 18.91 26.79 -8.34
CA VAL A 1 17.62 26.22 -8.77
C VAL A 1 17.62 25.94 -10.26
N ILE A 2 17.77 26.94 -11.15
CA ILE A 2 17.75 26.72 -12.62
C ILE A 2 18.87 25.76 -13.09
N ALA A 3 20.11 25.96 -12.64
CA ALA A 3 21.22 25.08 -13.02
C ALA A 3 21.04 23.61 -12.58
N THR A 4 20.46 23.39 -11.39
CA THR A 4 20.16 22.06 -10.87
C THR A 4 18.96 21.44 -11.58
N GLU A 5 17.95 22.23 -11.93
CA GLU A 5 16.78 21.81 -12.70
C GLU A 5 17.19 21.31 -14.09
N GLU A 6 17.97 22.11 -14.81
CA GLU A 6 18.46 21.75 -16.15
C GLU A 6 19.30 20.46 -16.12
N LEU A 7 20.16 20.31 -15.09
CA LEU A 7 20.95 19.10 -14.90
C LEU A 7 20.08 17.86 -14.69
N VAL A 8 19.06 17.95 -13.82
CA VAL A 8 18.15 16.83 -13.54
C VAL A 8 17.34 16.46 -14.79
N LEU A 9 16.80 17.45 -15.51
CA LEU A 9 16.01 17.21 -16.73
C LEU A 9 16.84 16.53 -17.83
N LYS A 10 18.09 16.97 -18.00
CA LYS A 10 19.03 16.34 -18.94
C LYS A 10 19.34 14.91 -18.54
N HIS A 11 19.59 14.65 -17.25
CA HIS A 11 19.88 13.31 -16.75
C HIS A 11 18.71 12.34 -16.92
N LEU A 12 17.48 12.83 -16.77
CA LEU A 12 16.26 12.05 -16.99
C LEU A 12 15.85 11.96 -18.47
N GLU A 13 16.60 12.59 -19.38
CA GLU A 13 16.27 12.65 -20.81
C GLU A 13 14.84 13.18 -21.07
N TRP A 14 14.37 14.11 -20.23
CA TRP A 14 13.00 14.65 -20.26
C TRP A 14 11.89 13.61 -20.03
N LYS A 15 12.22 12.39 -19.56
CA LYS A 15 11.26 11.32 -19.23
C LYS A 15 10.72 11.49 -17.81
N LEU A 16 9.80 12.44 -17.63
CA LEU A 16 9.18 12.74 -16.33
C LEU A 16 7.88 11.96 -16.07
N ALA A 17 7.25 11.43 -17.12
CA ALA A 17 5.97 10.73 -17.04
C ALA A 17 6.14 9.25 -16.66
N CYS A 18 6.61 8.99 -15.45
CA CYS A 18 6.71 7.65 -14.89
C CYS A 18 5.52 7.38 -13.96
N PRO A 19 4.83 6.23 -14.09
CA PRO A 19 3.69 5.92 -13.25
C PRO A 19 4.13 5.74 -11.81
N SER A 20 3.43 6.44 -10.92
CA SER A 20 3.65 6.41 -9.48
C SER A 20 2.76 5.36 -8.80
N SER A 21 3.15 4.95 -7.60
CA SER A 21 2.40 3.92 -6.87
C SER A 21 0.97 4.39 -6.53
N ILE A 22 0.75 5.70 -6.39
CA ILE A 22 -0.58 6.26 -6.08
C ILE A 22 -1.53 6.14 -7.27
N GLU A 23 -1.02 6.28 -8.50
CA GLU A 23 -1.81 6.10 -9.72
C GLU A 23 -2.23 4.63 -9.90
N PHE A 24 -1.33 3.68 -9.63
CA PHE A 24 -1.68 2.26 -9.61
C PHE A 24 -2.74 1.93 -8.56
N MET A 25 -2.62 2.51 -7.35
CA MET A 25 -3.61 2.31 -6.29
C MET A 25 -5.00 2.79 -6.73
N PHE A 26 -5.12 3.99 -7.32
CA PHE A 26 -6.39 4.47 -7.85
C PHE A 26 -6.93 3.61 -9.00
N ALA A 27 -6.05 3.10 -9.87
CA ALA A 27 -6.45 2.18 -10.92
C ALA A 27 -7.03 0.87 -10.33
N PHE A 28 -6.41 0.31 -9.29
CA PHE A 28 -6.91 -0.90 -8.62
C PHE A 28 -8.27 -0.66 -7.95
N LEU A 29 -8.46 0.46 -7.25
CA LEU A 29 -9.75 0.83 -6.67
C LEU A 29 -10.85 0.93 -7.73
N LYS A 30 -10.53 1.52 -8.89
CA LYS A 30 -11.45 1.64 -10.02
C LYS A 30 -11.80 0.29 -10.64
N ILE A 31 -10.82 -0.62 -10.78
CA ILE A 31 -11.05 -1.99 -11.27
C ILE A 31 -12.03 -2.74 -10.34
N LEU A 32 -11.92 -2.51 -9.04
CA LEU A 32 -12.82 -3.09 -8.05
C LEU A 32 -14.18 -2.37 -7.92
N GLY A 33 -14.37 -1.21 -8.56
CA GLY A 33 -15.59 -0.41 -8.43
C GLY A 33 -15.81 0.20 -7.04
N ILE A 34 -14.72 0.38 -6.27
CA ILE A 34 -14.75 0.94 -4.90
C ILE A 34 -14.03 2.29 -4.82
N GLU A 35 -13.89 3.01 -5.93
CA GLU A 35 -13.21 4.32 -5.98
C GLU A 35 -13.89 5.40 -5.12
N LYS A 36 -15.15 5.18 -4.73
CA LYS A 36 -15.90 6.05 -3.82
C LYS A 36 -15.74 5.67 -2.34
N ASP A 37 -15.10 4.54 -2.04
CA ASP A 37 -14.76 4.17 -0.66
C ASP A 37 -13.57 5.00 -0.19
N THR A 38 -13.91 6.17 0.36
CA THR A 38 -12.94 7.13 0.87
C THR A 38 -12.20 6.62 2.10
N ARG A 39 -12.77 5.68 2.87
CA ARG A 39 -12.11 5.09 4.05
C ARG A 39 -10.97 4.18 3.61
N THR A 40 -11.23 3.24 2.72
CA THR A 40 -10.21 2.38 2.10
C THR A 40 -9.16 3.22 1.38
N THR A 41 -9.59 4.17 0.56
CA THR A 41 -8.68 5.06 -0.16
C THR A 41 -7.76 5.82 0.80
N SER A 42 -8.28 6.31 1.93
CA SER A 42 -7.49 7.04 2.93
C SER A 42 -6.43 6.14 3.59
N LEU A 43 -6.78 4.90 3.94
CA LEU A 43 -5.85 3.96 4.55
C LEU A 43 -4.78 3.47 3.56
N CYS A 44 -5.16 3.11 2.34
CA CYS A 44 -4.20 2.75 1.28
C CYS A 44 -3.23 3.91 1.04
N SER A 45 -3.74 5.14 0.89
CA SER A 45 -2.91 6.33 0.70
C SER A 45 -1.99 6.59 1.88
N TYR A 46 -2.43 6.32 3.11
CA TYR A 46 -1.60 6.47 4.31
C TYR A 46 -0.42 5.49 4.29
N ILE A 47 -0.70 4.20 4.09
CA ILE A 47 0.31 3.14 4.01
C ILE A 47 1.29 3.43 2.87
N LEU A 48 0.78 3.91 1.74
CA LEU A 48 1.60 4.26 0.58
C LEU A 48 2.50 5.47 0.83
N GLU A 49 1.99 6.53 1.46
CA GLU A 49 2.80 7.71 1.79
C GLU A 49 3.88 7.36 2.83
N LEU A 50 3.59 6.46 3.77
CA LEU A 50 4.60 5.90 4.67
C LEU A 50 5.67 5.12 3.90
N SER A 51 5.29 4.30 2.92
CA SER A 51 6.22 3.46 2.15
C SER A 51 7.34 4.26 1.48
N LEU A 52 7.07 5.49 1.04
CA LEU A 52 8.04 6.39 0.39
C LEU A 52 9.22 6.77 1.30
N MET A 53 9.07 6.58 2.61
CA MET A 53 10.13 6.83 3.58
C MET A 53 11.05 5.64 3.78
N PHE A 54 10.71 4.47 3.22
CA PHE A 54 11.43 3.22 3.45
C PHE A 54 12.11 2.69 2.19
N PRO A 55 13.21 1.92 2.36
CA PRO A 55 13.93 1.32 1.24
C PRO A 55 13.10 0.36 0.38
N THR A 56 12.01 -0.22 0.90
CA THR A 56 11.11 -1.08 0.12
C THR A 56 10.60 -0.45 -1.17
N THR A 57 10.38 0.86 -1.21
CA THR A 57 9.95 1.55 -2.44
C THR A 57 11.01 1.57 -3.54
N LEU A 58 12.27 1.33 -3.20
CA LEU A 58 13.35 1.15 -4.17
C LEU A 58 13.50 -0.31 -4.59
N LYS A 59 13.09 -1.26 -3.73
CA LYS A 59 13.18 -2.71 -3.99
C LYS A 59 12.06 -3.21 -4.91
N TYR A 60 10.85 -2.68 -4.76
CA TYR A 60 9.67 -3.13 -5.50
C TYR A 60 9.18 -2.06 -6.50
N PRO A 61 8.66 -2.45 -7.66
CA PRO A 61 8.08 -1.52 -8.61
C PRO A 61 6.81 -0.86 -8.03
N PRO A 62 6.43 0.34 -8.53
CA PRO A 62 5.29 1.10 -8.02
C PRO A 62 3.97 0.32 -7.96
N SER A 63 3.72 -0.58 -8.92
CA SER A 63 2.54 -1.45 -8.97
C SER A 63 2.48 -2.44 -7.81
N ILE A 64 3.60 -3.07 -7.45
CA ILE A 64 3.69 -4.01 -6.32
C ILE A 64 3.56 -3.26 -4.99
N THR A 65 4.20 -2.08 -4.86
CA THR A 65 4.03 -1.25 -3.65
C THR A 65 2.57 -0.84 -3.47
N ALA A 66 1.90 -0.42 -4.54
CA ALA A 66 0.48 -0.07 -4.53
C ALA A 66 -0.40 -1.27 -4.11
N ALA A 67 -0.20 -2.42 -4.74
CA ALA A 67 -0.94 -3.65 -4.44
C ALA A 67 -0.72 -4.09 -2.98
N SER A 68 0.52 -4.00 -2.49
CA SER A 68 0.86 -4.33 -1.10
C SER A 68 0.17 -3.41 -0.10
N SER A 69 0.12 -2.10 -0.39
CA SER A 69 -0.59 -1.13 0.46
C SER A 69 -2.09 -1.45 0.56
N MET A 70 -2.67 -1.93 -0.55
CA MET A 70 -4.08 -2.30 -0.64
C MET A 70 -4.38 -3.61 0.09
N VAL A 71 -3.52 -4.63 -0.07
CA VAL A 71 -3.60 -5.89 0.69
C VAL A 71 -3.53 -5.62 2.20
N LEU A 72 -2.59 -4.79 2.64
CA LEU A 72 -2.47 -4.41 4.06
C LEU A 72 -3.71 -3.66 4.56
N ALA A 73 -4.26 -2.72 3.78
CA ALA A 73 -5.48 -2.01 4.14
C ALA A 73 -6.69 -2.96 4.24
N PHE A 74 -6.85 -3.88 3.29
CA PHE A 74 -7.91 -4.89 3.31
C PHE A 74 -7.78 -5.85 4.48
N TYR A 75 -6.54 -6.21 4.85
CA TYR A 75 -6.29 -6.98 6.05
C TYR A 75 -6.71 -6.21 7.32
N CYS A 76 -6.39 -4.90 7.41
CA CYS A 76 -6.80 -4.06 8.55
C CYS A 76 -8.32 -4.06 8.73
N PHE A 77 -9.06 -3.94 7.62
CA PHE A 77 -10.52 -3.92 7.65
C PHE A 77 -11.18 -5.30 7.69
N LYS A 78 -10.39 -6.38 7.74
CA LYS A 78 -10.89 -7.77 7.74
C LYS A 78 -11.82 -8.04 6.57
N ASN A 79 -11.46 -7.51 5.39
CA ASN A 79 -12.23 -7.74 4.17
C ASN A 79 -12.27 -9.24 3.84
N ASP A 80 -13.35 -9.67 3.17
CA ASP A 80 -13.58 -11.08 2.81
C ASP A 80 -12.56 -11.66 1.83
N THR A 81 -11.75 -10.80 1.20
CA THR A 81 -10.67 -11.18 0.29
C THR A 81 -9.56 -10.14 0.37
N LEU A 82 -8.30 -10.59 0.48
CA LEU A 82 -7.14 -9.70 0.53
C LEU A 82 -6.69 -9.23 -0.84
N TRP A 83 -6.79 -10.09 -1.84
CA TRP A 83 -6.50 -9.78 -3.23
C TRP A 83 -7.56 -10.44 -4.12
N PRO A 84 -8.62 -9.71 -4.51
CA PRO A 84 -9.72 -10.25 -5.30
C PRO A 84 -9.29 -10.79 -6.67
N ASP A 85 -9.92 -11.86 -7.14
CA ASP A 85 -9.65 -12.46 -8.46
C ASP A 85 -9.79 -11.46 -9.61
N THR A 86 -10.68 -10.47 -9.49
CA THR A 86 -10.82 -9.37 -10.46
C THR A 86 -9.50 -8.61 -10.63
N LEU A 87 -8.76 -8.34 -9.55
CA LEU A 87 -7.46 -7.69 -9.64
C LEU A 87 -6.40 -8.65 -10.18
N SER A 88 -6.39 -9.91 -9.75
CA SER A 88 -5.49 -10.93 -10.30
C SER A 88 -5.63 -11.05 -11.82
N ASN A 89 -6.85 -11.12 -12.33
CA ASN A 89 -7.15 -11.25 -13.76
C ASN A 89 -6.75 -10.01 -14.58
N ASN A 90 -6.84 -8.81 -14.00
CA ASN A 90 -6.48 -7.56 -14.70
C ASN A 90 -4.99 -7.22 -14.61
N THR A 91 -4.32 -7.62 -13.53
CA THR A 91 -2.93 -7.22 -13.24
C THR A 91 -1.92 -8.34 -13.49
N GLY A 92 -2.37 -9.60 -13.49
CA GLY A 92 -1.51 -10.79 -13.50
C GLY A 92 -0.76 -11.04 -12.19
N LEU A 93 -1.04 -10.26 -11.13
CA LEU A 93 -0.43 -10.43 -9.81
C LEU A 93 -1.27 -11.36 -8.95
N GLU A 94 -0.62 -12.27 -8.22
CA GLU A 94 -1.26 -13.09 -7.20
C GLU A 94 -0.83 -12.67 -5.79
N LEU A 95 -1.60 -13.06 -4.76
CA LEU A 95 -1.26 -12.74 -3.37
C LEU A 95 0.13 -13.25 -2.97
N LYS A 96 0.55 -14.40 -3.53
CA LYS A 96 1.89 -14.97 -3.29
C LYS A 96 3.02 -14.05 -3.75
N ASP A 97 2.81 -13.29 -4.82
CA ASP A 97 3.79 -12.35 -5.38
C ASP A 97 3.90 -11.09 -4.51
N LEU A 98 2.81 -10.75 -3.82
CA LEU A 98 2.70 -9.59 -2.93
C LEU A 98 3.12 -9.89 -1.49
N ALA A 99 3.22 -11.16 -1.10
CA ALA A 99 3.43 -11.54 0.29
C ALA A 99 4.75 -11.00 0.86
N GLU A 100 5.85 -11.03 0.08
CA GLU A 100 7.14 -10.53 0.53
C GLU A 100 7.15 -9.00 0.72
N SER A 101 6.54 -8.27 -0.20
CA SER A 101 6.46 -6.81 -0.13
C SER A 101 5.53 -6.36 1.00
N CYS A 102 4.43 -7.08 1.24
CA CYS A 102 3.56 -6.82 2.39
C CYS A 102 4.29 -7.03 3.73
N VAL A 103 5.04 -8.12 3.87
CA VAL A 103 5.84 -8.39 5.08
C VAL A 103 6.85 -7.28 5.30
N SER A 104 7.66 -6.97 4.27
CA SER A 104 8.70 -5.95 4.35
C SER A 104 8.11 -4.59 4.77
N LEU A 105 7.02 -4.17 4.11
CA LEU A 105 6.37 -2.89 4.37
C LEU A 105 5.76 -2.84 5.78
N SER A 106 5.12 -3.91 6.24
CA SER A 106 4.53 -3.95 7.59
C SER A 106 5.57 -3.83 8.71
N GLN A 107 6.75 -4.45 8.54
CA GLN A 107 7.84 -4.40 9.51
C GLN A 107 8.50 -3.03 9.54
N GLU A 108 8.70 -2.42 8.38
CA GLU A 108 9.24 -1.06 8.29
C GLU A 108 8.31 -0.03 8.91
N ILE A 109 7.00 -0.12 8.64
CA ILE A 109 5.98 0.74 9.24
C ILE A 109 5.98 0.62 10.77
N GLU A 110 6.10 -0.60 11.29
CA GLU A 110 6.16 -0.81 12.73
C GLU A 110 7.44 -0.24 13.35
N GLY A 111 8.59 -0.48 12.73
CA GLY A 111 9.86 0.13 13.16
C GLY A 111 9.81 1.65 13.15
N ALA A 112 9.03 2.23 12.24
CA ALA A 112 8.79 3.66 12.12
C ALA A 112 7.87 4.26 13.20
N ARG A 113 7.03 3.45 13.86
CA ARG A 113 6.18 3.91 14.97
C ARG A 113 6.98 4.21 16.25
N LEU A 114 8.23 3.77 16.31
CA LEU A 114 9.15 4.16 17.38
C LEU A 114 9.50 5.66 17.25
N PRO A 115 9.78 6.39 18.35
CA PRO A 115 9.65 7.85 18.43
C PRO A 115 10.76 8.66 17.74
N THR A 116 11.35 8.17 16.66
CA THR A 116 12.65 8.62 16.17
C THR A 116 12.62 9.62 15.01
N THR A 117 11.49 9.88 14.34
CA THR A 117 11.50 10.76 13.14
C THR A 117 10.33 11.75 12.99
N ASN A 118 10.66 13.05 12.98
CA ASN A 118 9.72 14.18 12.82
C ASN A 118 8.91 14.15 11.50
N ARG A 119 9.41 13.50 10.44
CA ARG A 119 8.70 13.43 9.14
C ARG A 119 7.52 12.47 9.17
N LEU A 120 7.67 11.32 9.83
CA LEU A 120 6.57 10.36 9.97
C LEU A 120 5.45 10.93 10.85
N ASP A 121 5.81 11.75 11.85
CA ASP A 121 4.84 12.49 12.66
C ASP A 121 3.97 13.43 11.82
N MET A 122 4.55 14.11 10.82
CA MET A 122 3.78 14.98 9.92
C MET A 122 2.78 14.19 9.07
N ILE A 123 3.20 13.03 8.54
CA ILE A 123 2.32 12.14 7.76
C ILE A 123 1.20 11.63 8.67
N HIS A 124 1.56 11.12 9.86
CA HIS A 124 0.60 10.63 10.85
C HIS A 124 -0.43 11.70 11.22
N ARG A 125 0.00 12.94 11.55
CA ARG A 125 -0.89 14.07 11.84
C ARG A 125 -1.82 14.40 10.67
N ARG A 126 -1.34 14.30 9.43
CA ARG A 126 -2.13 14.58 8.22
C ARG A 126 -3.25 13.56 8.05
N TYR A 127 -2.96 12.27 8.26
CA TYR A 127 -3.93 11.18 8.13
C TYR A 127 -4.76 10.92 9.39
N ASN A 128 -4.45 11.56 10.51
CA ASN A 128 -5.29 11.57 11.72
C ASN A 128 -6.44 12.60 11.66
N LYS A 129 -6.64 13.28 10.53
CA LYS A 129 -7.76 14.22 10.35
C LYS A 129 -9.06 13.47 10.04
N PRO A 130 -10.24 13.93 10.52
CA PRO A 130 -11.52 13.32 10.20
C PRO A 130 -11.84 13.22 8.71
N CYS A 131 -11.38 14.19 7.90
CA CYS A 131 -11.54 14.15 6.45
C CYS A 131 -10.76 13.02 5.76
N ARG A 132 -9.84 12.36 6.49
CA ARG A 132 -9.10 11.16 6.07
C ARG A 132 -9.47 9.94 6.92
N HIS A 133 -10.66 9.94 7.51
CA HIS A 133 -11.21 8.83 8.29
C HIS A 133 -10.32 8.39 9.45
N ASN A 134 -9.48 9.30 9.97
CA ASN A 134 -8.52 8.98 11.01
C ASN A 134 -7.65 7.75 10.67
N ALA A 135 -7.33 7.55 9.38
CA ALA A 135 -6.61 6.37 8.88
C ALA A 135 -5.30 6.06 9.63
N ALA A 136 -4.65 7.07 10.20
CA ALA A 136 -3.45 6.88 11.02
C ALA A 136 -3.68 6.10 12.33
N GLN A 137 -4.91 6.09 12.84
CA GLN A 137 -5.30 5.35 14.05
C GLN A 137 -5.57 3.87 13.79
N GLU A 138 -5.73 3.47 12.52
CA GLU A 138 -6.00 2.08 12.18
C GLU A 138 -4.75 1.23 12.46
N PRO A 139 -4.87 0.12 13.21
CA PRO A 139 -3.72 -0.70 13.57
C PRO A 139 -3.27 -1.51 12.35
N ILE A 140 -2.23 -1.03 11.67
CA ILE A 140 -1.56 -1.79 10.62
C ILE A 140 -0.92 -3.04 11.25
N PRO A 141 -1.30 -4.25 10.81
CA PRO A 141 -0.81 -5.51 11.37
C PRO A 141 0.66 -5.71 11.00
N ILE A 142 1.43 -6.26 11.94
CA ILE A 142 2.80 -6.70 11.67
C ILE A 142 2.72 -8.12 11.11
N LEU A 143 3.23 -8.32 9.90
CA LEU A 143 3.29 -9.64 9.29
C LEU A 143 4.66 -10.28 9.59
N THR A 144 4.65 -11.40 10.29
CA THR A 144 5.89 -12.11 10.67
C THR A 144 6.43 -13.00 9.55
N SER A 145 5.54 -13.58 8.74
CA SER A 145 5.89 -14.52 7.66
C SER A 145 5.01 -14.31 6.43
N LYS A 146 5.54 -14.68 5.26
CA LYS A 146 4.79 -14.73 4.00
C LYS A 146 3.58 -15.67 4.10
N THR A 147 3.71 -16.74 4.89
CA THR A 147 2.63 -17.73 5.10
C THR A 147 1.44 -17.13 5.84
N THR A 148 1.64 -16.09 6.66
CA THR A 148 0.55 -15.49 7.44
C THR A 148 -0.59 -14.96 6.57
N LEU A 149 -0.28 -14.37 5.41
CA LEU A 149 -1.29 -13.87 4.48
C LEU A 149 -1.99 -15.01 3.74
N MET A 150 -1.25 -16.05 3.36
CA MET A 150 -1.78 -17.23 2.68
C MET A 150 -2.74 -18.01 3.61
N ASP A 151 -2.30 -18.28 4.84
CA ASP A 151 -3.11 -18.95 5.87
C ASP A 151 -4.39 -18.14 6.18
N TYR A 152 -4.29 -16.81 6.19
CA TYR A 152 -5.44 -15.94 6.38
C TYR A 152 -6.42 -16.03 5.22
N GLU A 153 -5.93 -16.01 3.98
CA GLU A 153 -6.77 -16.15 2.80
C GLU A 153 -7.46 -17.53 2.74
N GLU A 154 -6.75 -18.62 3.06
CA GLU A 154 -7.31 -19.96 3.12
C GLU A 154 -8.44 -20.07 4.16
N ARG A 155 -8.28 -19.44 5.32
CA ARG A 155 -9.34 -19.35 6.34
C ARG A 155 -10.56 -18.59 5.83
N LEU A 156 -10.37 -17.51 5.08
CA LEU A 156 -11.48 -16.76 4.47
C LEU A 156 -12.22 -17.59 3.42
N ARG A 157 -11.49 -18.30 2.54
CA ARG A 157 -12.08 -19.21 1.54
C ARG A 157 -12.87 -20.34 2.21
N SER A 158 -12.33 -20.91 3.29
CA SER A 158 -13.01 -21.95 4.06
C SER A 158 -14.32 -21.44 4.68
N ARG A 159 -14.37 -20.20 5.19
CA ARG A 159 -15.60 -19.61 5.71
C ARG A 159 -16.67 -19.41 4.64
N LYS A 160 -16.28 -18.95 3.45
CA LYS A 160 -17.21 -18.77 2.32
C LYS A 160 -17.82 -20.07 1.82
N HIS A 161 -17.09 -21.19 1.91
CA HIS A 161 -17.61 -22.50 1.51
C HIS A 161 -18.59 -23.11 2.52
N ASN A 162 -18.56 -22.66 3.78
CA ASN A 162 -19.42 -23.16 4.86
C ASN A 162 -20.69 -22.31 5.09
N LEU A 163 -20.93 -21.31 4.24
CA LEU A 163 -22.10 -20.41 4.25
C LEU A 163 -22.94 -20.66 3.00
#